data_AF-A0A955J934-F1
#
_entry.id   AF-A0A955J934-F1
#
_cell.length_a   1.000
_cell.length_b   1.000
_cell.length_c   1.000
_cell.angle_alpha   90.00
_cell.angle_beta   90.00
_cell.angle_gamma   90.00
#
_symmetry.space_group_name_H-M   'P 1'
#
loop_
_entity.id
_entity.type
_entity.pdbx_description
1 polymer ?
#
loop_
_entity_poly.entity_id
_entity_poly.type
_entity_poly.pdbx_seq_one_letter_code
_entity_poly.pdbx_strand_id
1 'polypeptide(L)'
;MKLPPAVRDAFREHGRRGGHLRAERLSPERRQAIARGAALKRWIRERFGEPSFAKLRLPGGDLVDHGLEDLASGRVTADSLLVALAQSRLRREGVPVPYVDWPDPDHRLYRLLESTDGELAHHRYLARLRLIHSFADACARLVGAAHA
;
A
#
# COMPACT_ATOMS: atom_id res chain seq x y z
N MET A 1 -33.44 7.58 0.17
CA MET A 1 -33.57 8.86 -0.55
C MET A 1 -32.21 9.29 -1.09
N LYS A 2 -32.12 9.74 -2.34
CA LYS A 2 -30.90 10.40 -2.86
C LYS A 2 -30.99 11.89 -2.52
N LEU A 3 -29.92 12.46 -1.95
CA LEU A 3 -29.85 13.89 -1.64
C LEU A 3 -29.98 14.74 -2.92
N PRO A 4 -30.65 15.92 -2.86
CA PRO A 4 -30.70 16.85 -3.98
C PRO A 4 -29.28 17.23 -4.48
N PRO A 5 -29.08 17.47 -5.79
CA PRO A 5 -27.79 17.85 -6.36
C PRO A 5 -27.12 19.03 -5.62
N ALA A 6 -27.86 20.12 -5.39
CA ALA A 6 -27.37 21.31 -4.69
C ALA A 6 -26.81 21.00 -3.28
N VAL A 7 -27.47 20.10 -2.55
CA VAL A 7 -27.03 19.68 -1.20
C VAL A 7 -25.75 18.85 -1.31
N ARG A 8 -25.65 17.92 -2.27
CA ARG A 8 -24.42 17.15 -2.51
C ARG A 8 -23.24 18.04 -2.88
N ASP A 9 -23.48 19.06 -3.70
CA ASP A 9 -22.45 19.99 -4.12
C ASP A 9 -21.99 20.89 -2.98
N ALA A 10 -22.91 21.35 -2.12
CA ALA A 10 -22.58 22.05 -0.89
C ALA A 10 -21.72 21.18 0.05
N PHE A 11 -22.04 19.89 0.21
CA PHE A 11 -21.21 18.95 0.98
C PHE A 11 -19.82 18.74 0.36
N ARG A 12 -19.72 18.63 -0.96
CA ARG A 12 -18.43 18.53 -1.67
C ARG A 12 -17.59 19.78 -1.47
N GLU A 13 -18.20 20.95 -1.58
CA GLU A 13 -17.55 22.25 -1.36
C GLU A 13 -17.06 22.38 0.08
N HIS A 14 -17.91 22.04 1.05
CA HIS A 14 -17.53 22.05 2.47
C HIS A 14 -16.41 21.05 2.76
N GLY A 15 -16.49 19.85 2.17
CA GLY A 15 -15.44 18.83 2.24
C GLY A 15 -14.11 19.30 1.65
N ARG A 16 -14.12 19.96 0.48
CA ARG A 16 -12.94 20.57 -0.15
C ARG A 16 -12.33 21.63 0.75
N ARG A 17 -13.12 22.61 1.22
CA ARG A 17 -12.64 23.66 2.13
C ARG A 17 -12.06 23.09 3.42
N GLY A 18 -12.74 22.15 4.07
CA GLY A 18 -12.20 21.46 5.25
C GLY A 18 -10.94 20.66 4.95
N GLY A 19 -10.82 20.09 3.75
CA GLY A 19 -9.61 19.43 3.26
C GLY A 19 -8.42 20.39 3.13
N HIS A 20 -8.64 21.57 2.53
CA HIS A 20 -7.62 22.62 2.41
C HIS A 20 -7.13 23.10 3.79
N LEU A 21 -8.06 23.41 4.70
CA LEU A 21 -7.71 23.84 6.07
C LEU A 21 -6.92 22.79 6.84
N ARG A 22 -7.22 21.49 6.65
CA ARG A 22 -6.40 20.41 7.22
C ARG A 22 -5.03 20.34 6.56
N ALA A 23 -4.97 20.48 5.24
CA ALA A 23 -3.73 20.43 4.48
C ALA A 23 -2.75 21.57 4.85
N GLU A 24 -3.25 22.77 5.19
CA GLU A 24 -2.44 23.90 5.68
C GLU A 24 -1.69 23.58 6.98
N ARG A 25 -2.22 22.68 7.81
CA ARG A 25 -1.59 22.26 9.07
C ARG A 25 -0.64 21.08 8.93
N LEU A 26 -0.52 20.51 7.73
CA LEU A 26 0.26 19.31 7.48
C LEU A 26 1.58 19.64 6.79
N SER A 27 2.64 18.98 7.24
CA SER A 27 3.92 19.02 6.53
C SER A 27 3.75 18.53 5.08
N PRO A 28 4.56 19.02 4.13
CA PRO A 28 4.54 18.56 2.74
C PRO A 28 4.62 17.02 2.61
N GLU A 29 5.46 16.39 3.42
CA GLU A 29 5.67 14.94 3.43
C GLU A 29 4.39 14.21 3.85
N ARG A 30 3.72 14.72 4.89
CA ARG A 30 2.47 14.14 5.37
C ARG A 30 1.33 14.31 4.37
N ARG A 31 1.29 15.44 3.65
CA ARG A 31 0.34 15.65 2.54
C ARG A 31 0.59 14.66 1.40
N GLN A 32 1.85 14.48 1.02
CA GLN A 32 2.24 13.53 -0.03
C GLN A 32 1.87 12.09 0.35
N ALA A 33 2.08 11.69 1.61
CA ALA A 33 1.70 10.38 2.11
C ALA A 33 0.20 10.12 2.00
N ILE A 34 -0.62 11.09 2.43
CA ILE A 34 -2.09 11.00 2.33
C ILE A 34 -2.52 10.91 0.86
N ALA A 35 -1.95 11.74 -0.02
CA ALA A 35 -2.28 11.74 -1.44
C ALA A 35 -1.92 10.40 -2.12
N ARG A 36 -0.74 9.84 -1.81
CA ARG A 36 -0.30 8.53 -2.31
C ARG A 36 -1.20 7.40 -1.81
N GLY A 37 -1.53 7.37 -0.52
CA GLY A 37 -2.45 6.38 0.03
C GLY A 37 -3.85 6.46 -0.58
N ALA A 38 -4.37 7.67 -0.81
CA ALA A 38 -5.64 7.88 -1.50
C ALA A 38 -5.59 7.43 -2.97
N ALA A 39 -4.50 7.71 -3.68
CA ALA A 39 -4.30 7.28 -5.06
C ALA A 39 -4.24 5.74 -5.17
N LEU A 40 -3.54 5.07 -4.27
CA LEU A 40 -3.49 3.61 -4.20
C LEU A 40 -4.89 3.02 -3.97
N LYS A 41 -5.62 3.46 -2.95
CA LYS A 41 -6.97 2.96 -2.64
C LYS A 41 -7.94 3.16 -3.81
N ARG A 42 -7.81 4.30 -4.51
CA ARG A 42 -8.58 4.57 -5.73
C ARG A 42 -8.20 3.58 -6.85
N TRP A 43 -6.91 3.37 -7.09
CA TRP A 43 -6.42 2.43 -8.09
C TRP A 43 -6.89 0.99 -7.84
N ILE A 44 -6.82 0.50 -6.59
CA ILE A 44 -7.30 -0.85 -6.24
C ILE A 44 -8.80 -0.96 -6.53
N ARG A 45 -9.58 0.06 -6.14
CA ARG A 45 -11.03 0.07 -6.38
C ARG A 45 -11.39 0.10 -7.86
N GLU A 46 -10.71 0.95 -8.64
CA GLU A 46 -10.94 1.05 -10.08
C GLU A 46 -10.57 -0.25 -10.79
N ARG A 47 -9.51 -0.93 -10.35
CA ARG A 47 -9.02 -2.15 -11.00
C ARG A 47 -9.73 -3.43 -10.56
N PHE A 48 -10.10 -3.54 -9.29
CA PHE A 48 -10.56 -4.79 -8.69
C PHE A 48 -11.91 -4.68 -7.97
N GLY A 49 -12.52 -3.50 -7.93
CA GLY A 49 -13.82 -3.27 -7.24
C GLY A 49 -13.74 -3.18 -5.71
N GLU A 50 -12.61 -3.55 -5.12
CA GLU A 50 -12.39 -3.56 -3.67
C GLU A 50 -11.45 -2.43 -3.21
N PRO A 51 -11.51 -1.96 -1.95
CA PRO A 51 -10.72 -0.83 -1.49
C PRO A 51 -9.27 -1.17 -1.10
N SER A 52 -8.91 -2.46 -1.04
CA SER A 52 -7.64 -2.95 -0.49
C SER A 52 -7.39 -4.41 -0.90
N PHE A 53 -6.14 -4.87 -0.93
CA PHE A 53 -5.82 -6.25 -1.25
C PHE A 53 -6.29 -7.25 -0.19
N ALA A 54 -6.33 -6.86 1.08
CA ALA A 54 -6.89 -7.68 2.16
C ALA A 54 -8.37 -8.03 1.91
N LYS A 55 -9.16 -7.09 1.36
CA LYS A 55 -10.57 -7.32 1.00
C LYS A 55 -10.73 -8.26 -0.19
N LEU A 56 -9.77 -8.27 -1.11
CA LEU A 56 -9.68 -9.24 -2.20
C LEU A 56 -9.26 -10.64 -1.72
N ARG A 57 -8.91 -10.80 -0.44
CA ARG A 57 -8.44 -12.05 0.17
C ARG A 57 -7.22 -12.65 -0.56
N LEU A 58 -6.36 -11.78 -1.09
CA LEU A 58 -5.08 -12.23 -1.65
C LEU A 58 -4.15 -12.69 -0.52
N PRO A 59 -3.36 -13.76 -0.74
CA PRO A 59 -2.36 -14.17 0.24
C PRO A 59 -1.40 -13.01 0.50
N GLY A 60 -1.30 -12.57 1.76
CA GLY A 60 -0.45 -11.43 2.12
C GLY A 60 -0.97 -10.06 1.71
N GLY A 61 -2.24 -9.94 1.32
CA GLY A 61 -2.82 -8.66 0.90
C GLY A 61 -2.79 -7.59 1.99
N ASP A 62 -3.04 -7.99 3.24
CA ASP A 62 -2.90 -7.15 4.44
C ASP A 62 -1.48 -6.61 4.62
N LEU A 63 -0.48 -7.48 4.50
CA LEU A 63 0.93 -7.10 4.58
C LEU A 63 1.27 -6.07 3.49
N VAL A 64 0.86 -6.32 2.24
CA VAL A 64 1.11 -5.42 1.13
C VAL A 64 0.41 -4.08 1.32
N ASP A 65 -0.85 -4.08 1.77
CA ASP A 65 -1.60 -2.86 2.08
C ASP A 65 -0.85 -2.03 3.13
N HIS A 66 -0.40 -2.65 4.23
CA HIS A 66 0.38 -1.98 5.28
C HIS A 66 1.72 -1.46 4.77
N GLY A 67 2.48 -2.29 4.06
CA GLY A 67 3.78 -1.94 3.52
C GLY A 67 3.71 -0.77 2.52
N LEU A 68 2.67 -0.72 1.69
CA LEU A 68 2.44 0.41 0.78
C LEU A 68 2.06 1.70 1.53
N GLU A 69 1.28 1.61 2.60
CA GLU A 69 0.89 2.77 3.42
C GLU A 69 2.08 3.34 4.21
N ASP A 70 2.93 2.46 4.73
CA ASP A 70 4.21 2.81 5.37
C ASP A 70 5.18 3.44 4.37
N LEU A 71 5.34 2.83 3.20
CA LEU A 71 6.20 3.34 2.13
C LEU A 71 5.74 4.70 1.60
N ALA A 72 4.43 4.87 1.40
CA ALA A 72 3.84 6.16 1.04
C ALA A 72 4.13 7.24 2.09
N SER A 73 4.22 6.84 3.36
CA SER A 73 4.54 7.71 4.49
C SER A 73 6.03 7.89 4.76
N GLY A 74 6.91 7.25 3.98
CA GLY A 74 8.36 7.27 4.21
C GLY A 74 8.78 6.54 5.50
N ARG A 75 7.92 5.69 6.07
CA ARG A 75 8.27 4.89 7.25
C ARG A 75 9.05 3.66 6.83
N VAL A 76 10.10 3.34 7.58
CA VAL A 76 10.90 2.12 7.40
C VAL A 76 10.39 1.08 8.41
N THR A 77 9.53 0.19 7.95
CA THR A 77 8.95 -0.93 8.71
C THR A 77 9.29 -2.25 8.03
N ALA A 78 9.06 -3.38 8.70
CA ALA A 78 9.27 -4.69 8.10
C ALA A 78 8.44 -4.87 6.81
N ASP A 79 7.17 -4.43 6.82
CA ASP A 79 6.29 -4.59 5.68
C ASP A 79 6.64 -3.62 4.55
N SER A 80 7.06 -2.38 4.85
CA SER A 80 7.52 -1.44 3.82
C SER A 80 8.82 -1.89 3.16
N LEU A 81 9.74 -2.47 3.94
CA LEU A 81 10.99 -3.04 3.41
C LEU A 81 10.72 -4.26 2.55
N LEU A 82 9.78 -5.11 2.94
CA LEU A 82 9.37 -6.26 2.12
C LEU A 82 8.76 -5.80 0.79
N VAL A 83 7.88 -4.80 0.81
CA VAL A 83 7.32 -4.21 -0.42
C VAL A 83 8.41 -3.54 -1.27
N ALA A 84 9.36 -2.85 -0.66
CA ALA A 84 10.50 -2.26 -1.36
C ALA A 84 11.38 -3.33 -2.03
N LEU A 85 11.67 -4.44 -1.32
CA LEU A 85 12.42 -5.57 -1.86
C LEU A 85 11.72 -6.20 -3.08
N ALA A 86 10.39 -6.31 -3.03
CA ALA A 86 9.58 -6.86 -4.12
C ALA A 86 9.15 -5.82 -5.17
N GLN A 87 9.62 -4.56 -5.07
CA GLN A 87 9.14 -3.42 -5.87
C GLN A 87 9.11 -3.72 -7.38
N SER A 88 10.20 -4.25 -7.93
CA SER A 88 10.31 -4.52 -9.36
C SER A 88 9.25 -5.51 -9.85
N ARG A 89 9.01 -6.59 -9.07
CA ARG A 89 8.01 -7.60 -9.40
C ARG A 89 6.59 -7.05 -9.23
N LEU A 90 6.29 -6.41 -8.11
CA LEU A 90 4.96 -5.83 -7.84
C LEU A 90 4.56 -4.80 -8.90
N ARG A 91 5.50 -3.94 -9.32
CA ARG A 91 5.26 -2.96 -10.40
C ARG A 91 5.02 -3.63 -11.74
N ARG A 92 5.70 -4.73 -12.04
CA ARG A 92 5.45 -5.52 -13.26
C ARG A 92 4.02 -6.07 -13.28
N GLU A 93 3.49 -6.50 -12.13
CA GLU A 93 2.10 -6.95 -12.01
C GLU A 93 1.08 -5.78 -11.94
N GLY A 94 1.55 -4.54 -12.09
CA GLY A 94 0.74 -3.33 -12.19
C GLY A 94 0.47 -2.61 -10.87
N VAL A 95 0.95 -3.11 -9.74
CA VAL A 95 0.75 -2.46 -8.42
C VAL A 95 1.49 -1.12 -8.40
N PRO A 96 0.85 0.00 -7.97
CA PRO A 96 1.46 1.32 -7.99
C PRO A 96 2.39 1.54 -6.78
N VAL A 97 3.45 0.74 -6.70
CA VAL A 97 4.47 0.85 -5.64
C VAL A 97 5.29 2.12 -5.86
N PRO A 98 5.38 3.06 -4.89
CA PRO A 98 6.30 4.18 -4.94
C PRO A 98 7.73 3.71 -5.20
N TYR A 99 8.47 4.39 -6.09
CA TYR A 99 9.88 4.09 -6.25
C TYR A 99 10.64 4.53 -5.00
N VAL A 100 11.36 3.58 -4.39
CA VAL A 100 12.32 3.85 -3.33
C VAL A 100 13.68 3.26 -3.68
N ASP A 101 14.71 4.03 -3.36
CA ASP A 101 16.11 3.60 -3.44
C ASP A 101 16.66 3.52 -2.03
N TRP A 102 16.21 2.49 -1.29
CA TRP A 102 16.74 2.21 0.03
C TRP A 102 17.92 1.26 -0.11
N PRO A 103 19.09 1.58 0.47
CA PRO A 103 20.22 0.67 0.45
C PRO A 103 19.89 -0.58 1.26
N ASP A 104 20.24 -1.74 0.69
CA ASP A 104 20.14 -3.08 1.30
C ASP A 104 18.83 -3.33 2.06
N PRO A 105 17.65 -3.18 1.40
CA PRO A 105 16.36 -3.34 2.08
C PRO A 105 16.20 -4.74 2.67
N ASP A 106 16.86 -5.73 2.08
CA ASP A 106 16.93 -7.11 2.53
C ASP A 106 17.61 -7.27 3.90
N HIS A 107 18.84 -6.78 4.04
CA HIS A 107 19.55 -6.80 5.32
C HIS A 107 18.83 -5.97 6.38
N ARG A 108 18.24 -4.84 6.01
CA ARG A 108 17.46 -4.01 6.95
C ARG A 108 16.21 -4.73 7.44
N LEU A 109 15.52 -5.45 6.56
CA LEU A 109 14.38 -6.28 6.93
C LEU A 109 14.80 -7.38 7.90
N TYR A 110 15.88 -8.11 7.58
CA TYR A 110 16.39 -9.16 8.45
C TYR A 110 16.75 -8.63 9.84
N ARG A 111 17.48 -7.51 9.93
CA ARG A 111 17.84 -6.91 11.23
C ARG A 111 16.64 -6.44 12.04
N LEU A 112 15.60 -5.91 11.40
CA LEU A 112 14.37 -5.57 12.11
C LEU A 112 13.71 -6.82 12.70
N LEU A 113 13.60 -7.89 11.91
CA LEU A 113 13.02 -9.16 12.38
C LEU A 113 13.89 -9.83 13.45
N GLU A 114 15.21 -9.74 13.35
CA GLU A 114 16.14 -10.22 14.38
C GLU A 114 15.93 -9.49 15.70
N SER A 115 15.74 -8.17 15.65
CA SER A 115 15.48 -7.37 16.84
C SER A 115 14.13 -7.66 17.50
N THR A 116 13.12 -8.11 16.74
CA THR A 116 11.76 -8.35 17.25
C THR A 116 11.46 -9.81 17.58
N ASP A 117 11.98 -10.75 16.79
CA ASP A 117 11.63 -12.17 16.83
C ASP A 117 12.80 -13.08 17.25
N GLY A 118 14.01 -12.52 17.44
CA GLY A 118 15.19 -13.24 17.92
C GLY A 118 15.49 -14.49 17.09
N GLU A 119 15.52 -15.66 17.73
CA GLU A 119 15.81 -16.96 17.09
C GLU A 119 14.85 -17.31 15.94
N LEU A 120 13.63 -16.76 15.93
CA LEU A 120 12.65 -17.01 14.87
C LEU A 120 12.79 -16.09 13.66
N ALA A 121 13.70 -15.11 13.71
CA ALA A 121 13.84 -14.09 12.67
C ALA A 121 14.05 -14.66 11.27
N HIS A 122 14.92 -15.67 11.15
CA HIS A 122 15.16 -16.33 9.87
C HIS A 122 13.89 -16.98 9.30
N HIS A 123 13.13 -17.70 10.13
CA HIS A 123 11.87 -18.31 9.70
C HIS A 123 10.81 -17.27 9.33
N ARG A 124 10.70 -16.18 10.11
CA ARG A 124 9.79 -15.05 9.83
C ARG A 124 10.15 -14.34 8.53
N TYR A 125 11.43 -14.13 8.30
CA TYR A 125 11.97 -13.55 7.07
C TYR A 125 11.58 -14.41 5.86
N LEU A 126 11.90 -15.70 5.87
CA LEU A 126 11.55 -16.60 4.77
C LEU A 126 10.03 -16.70 4.56
N ALA A 127 9.24 -16.72 5.64
CA ALA A 127 7.79 -16.75 5.54
C ALA A 127 7.24 -15.49 4.84
N ARG A 128 7.77 -14.30 5.20
CA ARG A 128 7.42 -13.04 4.55
C ARG A 128 7.80 -13.03 3.07
N LEU A 129 9.01 -13.49 2.70
CA LEU A 129 9.42 -13.62 1.30
C LEU A 129 8.50 -14.54 0.49
N ARG A 130 8.11 -15.69 1.05
CA ARG A 130 7.16 -16.59 0.39
C ARG A 130 5.79 -15.94 0.23
N LEU A 131 5.34 -15.21 1.26
CA LEU A 131 4.05 -14.55 1.25
C LEU A 131 3.97 -13.43 0.20
N ILE A 132 5.01 -12.60 0.07
CA ILE A 132 5.04 -11.53 -0.95
C ILE A 132 5.13 -12.09 -2.38
N HIS A 133 5.81 -13.23 -2.57
CA HIS A 133 5.82 -13.92 -3.85
C HIS A 133 4.45 -14.52 -4.19
N SER A 134 3.81 -15.17 -3.22
CA SER A 134 2.46 -15.72 -3.37
C SER A 134 1.43 -14.61 -3.69
N PHE A 135 1.54 -13.46 -3.03
CA PHE A 135 0.76 -12.27 -3.35
C PHE A 135 0.94 -11.87 -4.82
N ALA A 136 2.19 -11.72 -5.27
CA ALA A 136 2.48 -11.28 -6.63
C ALA A 136 1.90 -12.25 -7.67
N ASP A 137 2.00 -13.57 -7.44
CA ASP A 137 1.41 -14.58 -8.32
C ASP A 137 -0.13 -14.51 -8.34
N ALA A 138 -0.76 -14.31 -7.18
CA ALA A 138 -2.20 -14.15 -7.10
C ALA A 138 -2.68 -12.87 -7.80
N CYS A 139 -1.95 -11.77 -7.64
CA CYS A 139 -2.21 -10.50 -8.33
C CYS A 139 -2.08 -10.66 -9.84
N ALA A 140 -1.02 -11.31 -10.33
CA ALA A 140 -0.81 -11.59 -11.75
C ALA A 140 -1.99 -12.37 -12.36
N ARG A 141 -2.50 -13.39 -11.66
CA ARG A 141 -3.66 -14.17 -12.10
C ARG A 141 -4.94 -13.35 -12.16
N LEU A 142 -5.20 -12.49 -11.16
CA LEU A 142 -6.35 -11.59 -11.20
C LEU A 142 -6.27 -10.61 -12.37
N VAL A 143 -5.07 -10.09 -12.65
CA VAL A 143 -4.86 -9.19 -13.79
C VAL A 143 -5.06 -9.94 -15.10
N GLY A 144 -4.50 -11.16 -15.24
CA GLY A 144 -4.69 -11.99 -16.43
C GLY A 144 -6.16 -12.36 -16.67
N ALA A 145 -6.91 -12.70 -15.62
CA ALA A 145 -8.34 -13.02 -15.73
C ALA A 145 -9.22 -11.82 -16.11
N ALA A 146 -8.80 -10.59 -15.81
CA ALA A 146 -9.54 -9.38 -16.18
C ALA A 146 -9.36 -8.97 -17.66
N HIS A 147 -8.39 -9.57 -18.37
CA HIS A 147 -8.10 -9.29 -19.78
C HIS A 147 -8.45 -10.48 -20.72
N ALA A 148 -9.00 -11.56 -20.17
CA ALA A 148 -9.46 -12.74 -20.91
C ALA A 148 -10.99 -12.75 -21.02
#